data_AF-A0A9X2BA07-F1
#
_entry.id   AF-A0A9X2BA07-F1
#
_cell.length_a   1.000
_cell.length_b   1.000
_cell.length_c   1.000
_cell.angle_alpha   90.00
_cell.angle_beta   90.00
_cell.angle_gamma   90.00
#
_symmetry.space_group_name_H-M   'P 1'
#
loop_
_entity.id
_entity.type
_entity.pdbx_description
1 polymer ?
#
loop_
_entity_poly.entity_id
_entity_poly.type
_entity_poly.pdbx_seq_one_letter_code
_entity_poly.pdbx_strand_id
1 'polypeptide(L)'
;MIPLLKECVEKLKRELEVTVQDNLITTFAYQKKLPSKNGQYWSLDLFIFHEDESRAPFDVNIGYFRAVSGYENTPIDINRFFDNNDNLVSEFFECWEIHKFENLLPLLLEIEAIDGLGYNASITIKSFVITNVVWLRYVCEETLLIIHPDENYGKEIYIGVQQSERWRLEVKDRRGVLHYRVPFDKVKNFANAQILEAEQNKPKYQYEIALSFAGEDRDYVNEVARELKKNNVKLFYDDYEKVTLWGRDLYTHLDDIYKNKSMYCIIFLSKFYKEKLWTNHERESAQERAFLAHEPYILPVRLDETSIPGIRTTTGYLDGVRLSPKEIAMLAIEKLKSI
;
A
#
# COMPACT_ATOMS: atom_id res chain seq x y z
N MET A 1 3.72 25.44 -22.67
CA MET A 1 4.49 24.18 -22.64
C MET A 1 5.48 24.19 -23.79
N ILE A 2 6.75 23.90 -23.53
CA ILE A 2 7.80 23.81 -24.57
C ILE A 2 7.48 22.63 -25.49
N PRO A 3 7.76 22.70 -26.82
CA PRO A 3 7.36 21.66 -27.77
C PRO A 3 7.78 20.25 -27.38
N LEU A 4 9.00 20.10 -26.85
CA LEU A 4 9.54 18.81 -26.39
C LEU A 4 8.73 18.24 -25.23
N LEU A 5 8.46 19.03 -24.18
CA LEU A 5 7.62 18.61 -23.06
C LEU A 5 6.22 18.18 -23.52
N LYS A 6 5.64 18.89 -24.51
CA LYS A 6 4.35 18.53 -25.09
C LYS A 6 4.39 17.17 -25.78
N GLU A 7 5.47 16.85 -26.47
CA GLU A 7 5.64 15.55 -27.13
C GLU A 7 5.76 14.41 -26.10
N CYS A 8 6.59 14.57 -25.06
CA CYS A 8 6.75 13.57 -24.00
C CYS A 8 5.43 13.32 -23.25
N VAL A 9 4.71 14.40 -22.91
CA VAL A 9 3.37 14.31 -22.29
C VAL A 9 2.38 13.54 -23.15
N GLU A 10 2.37 13.74 -24.47
CA GLU A 10 1.47 13.01 -25.36
C GLU A 10 1.87 11.53 -25.52
N LYS A 11 3.17 11.19 -25.50
CA LYS A 11 3.63 9.79 -25.48
C LYS A 11 3.19 9.09 -24.19
N LEU A 12 3.49 9.69 -23.04
CA LEU A 12 3.12 9.17 -21.73
C LEU A 12 1.61 9.00 -21.58
N LYS A 13 0.83 9.98 -22.05
CA LYS A 13 -0.63 9.89 -22.06
C LYS A 13 -1.16 8.67 -22.82
N ARG A 14 -0.58 8.36 -23.98
CA ARG A 14 -1.00 7.19 -24.79
C ARG A 14 -0.62 5.89 -24.11
N GLU A 15 0.61 5.78 -23.61
CA GLU A 15 1.06 4.57 -22.92
C GLU A 15 0.26 4.33 -21.65
N LEU A 16 -0.01 5.37 -20.87
CA LEU A 16 -0.82 5.28 -19.68
C LEU A 16 -2.27 4.85 -19.99
N GLU A 17 -2.88 5.39 -21.05
CA GLU A 17 -4.21 4.97 -21.52
C GLU A 17 -4.24 3.47 -21.87
N VAL A 18 -3.23 2.95 -22.57
CA VAL A 18 -3.11 1.52 -22.91
C VAL A 18 -2.88 0.69 -21.65
N THR A 19 -1.94 1.10 -20.81
CA THR A 19 -1.55 0.41 -19.58
C THR A 19 -2.73 0.20 -18.65
N VAL A 20 -3.59 1.22 -18.44
CA VAL A 20 -4.75 1.06 -17.56
C VAL A 20 -5.88 0.26 -18.21
N GLN A 21 -6.04 0.31 -19.54
CA GLN A 21 -7.05 -0.48 -20.25
C GLN A 21 -6.72 -1.98 -20.28
N ASP A 22 -5.44 -2.32 -20.43
CA ASP A 22 -5.00 -3.70 -20.61
C ASP A 22 -4.74 -4.43 -19.28
N ASN A 23 -4.47 -3.69 -18.19
CA ASN A 23 -4.04 -4.29 -16.93
C ASN A 23 -5.06 -4.25 -15.79
N LEU A 24 -5.94 -3.25 -15.73
CA LEU A 24 -6.96 -3.19 -14.67
C LEU A 24 -8.02 -4.29 -14.87
N ILE A 25 -8.48 -4.88 -13.78
CA ILE A 25 -9.36 -6.06 -13.74
C ILE A 25 -10.85 -5.61 -13.74
N THR A 26 -11.76 -6.58 -13.74
CA THR A 26 -13.21 -6.53 -13.98
C THR A 26 -14.05 -5.62 -13.08
N THR A 27 -13.46 -4.86 -12.14
CA THR A 27 -14.19 -4.04 -11.17
C THR A 27 -14.31 -2.58 -11.60
N PHE A 28 -13.36 -2.06 -12.38
CA PHE A 28 -13.39 -0.70 -12.89
C PHE A 28 -13.14 -0.65 -14.38
N ALA A 29 -13.90 0.19 -15.08
CA ALA A 29 -13.79 0.36 -16.52
C ALA A 29 -13.28 1.76 -16.84
N TYR A 30 -12.21 1.83 -17.65
CA TYR A 30 -11.69 3.08 -18.17
C TYR A 30 -12.65 3.71 -19.20
N GLN A 31 -12.71 5.04 -19.19
CA GLN A 31 -13.39 5.83 -20.21
C GLN A 31 -12.67 7.17 -20.41
N LYS A 32 -12.61 7.63 -21.66
CA LYS A 32 -11.92 8.88 -22.02
C LYS A 32 -12.73 10.14 -21.74
N LYS A 33 -14.06 10.03 -21.78
CA LYS A 33 -14.97 11.18 -21.63
C LYS A 33 -15.34 11.36 -20.17
N LEU A 34 -15.40 12.62 -19.74
CA LEU A 34 -15.95 12.99 -18.45
C LEU A 34 -17.35 12.37 -18.29
N PRO A 35 -17.60 11.62 -17.21
CA PRO A 35 -18.94 11.10 -16.95
C PRO A 35 -19.94 12.25 -16.76
N SER A 36 -21.19 12.02 -17.13
CA SER A 36 -22.28 13.01 -17.02
C SER A 36 -23.42 12.56 -16.12
N LYS A 37 -23.42 11.28 -15.72
CA LYS A 37 -24.47 10.70 -14.88
C LYS A 37 -24.13 10.88 -13.41
N ASN A 38 -25.16 10.91 -12.57
CA ASN A 38 -24.99 10.92 -11.12
C ASN A 38 -24.28 9.64 -10.66
N GLY A 39 -23.26 9.76 -9.80
CA GLY A 39 -22.52 8.61 -9.27
C GLY A 39 -21.09 8.93 -8.88
N GLN A 40 -20.36 7.88 -8.49
CA GLN A 40 -18.94 7.91 -8.15
C GLN A 40 -18.06 7.58 -9.36
N TYR A 41 -16.96 8.32 -9.49
CA TYR A 41 -15.98 8.17 -10.56
C TYR A 41 -14.58 8.48 -10.03
N TRP A 42 -13.58 8.14 -10.83
CA TRP A 42 -12.18 8.48 -10.56
C TRP A 42 -11.57 9.15 -11.77
N SER A 43 -10.71 10.16 -11.56
CA SER A 43 -9.88 10.74 -12.60
C SER A 43 -8.51 10.11 -12.59
N LEU A 44 -7.96 9.96 -13.79
CA LEU A 44 -6.56 9.61 -14.02
C LEU A 44 -5.89 10.85 -14.61
N ASP A 45 -5.00 11.45 -13.84
CA ASP A 45 -4.37 12.72 -14.18
C ASP A 45 -2.85 12.57 -14.19
N LEU A 46 -2.20 13.17 -15.17
CA LEU A 46 -0.75 13.36 -15.19
C LEU A 46 -0.46 14.75 -14.62
N PHE A 47 0.17 14.80 -13.45
CA PHE A 47 0.60 16.00 -12.78
C PHE A 47 2.02 16.35 -13.19
N ILE A 48 2.20 17.50 -13.84
CA ILE A 48 3.51 18.02 -14.22
C ILE A 48 3.85 19.21 -13.34
N PHE A 49 5.01 19.15 -12.70
CA PHE A 49 5.53 20.20 -11.83
C PHE A 49 6.98 20.52 -12.17
N HIS A 50 7.49 21.61 -11.62
CA HIS A 50 8.85 22.05 -11.81
C HIS A 50 9.52 22.27 -10.46
N GLU A 51 10.81 22.05 -10.37
CA GLU A 51 11.63 22.33 -9.17
C GLU A 51 11.61 23.81 -8.73
N ASP A 52 11.22 24.71 -9.64
CA ASP A 52 11.09 26.14 -9.38
C ASP A 52 9.62 26.41 -9.08
N GLU A 53 9.29 26.60 -7.80
CA GLU A 53 7.94 26.84 -7.31
C GLU A 53 7.26 28.08 -7.92
N SER A 54 8.03 28.99 -8.55
CA SER A 54 7.46 30.12 -9.28
C SER A 54 6.73 29.70 -10.56
N ARG A 55 7.02 28.51 -11.09
CA ARG A 55 6.33 27.93 -12.23
C ARG A 55 5.15 27.11 -11.76
N ALA A 56 3.96 27.56 -12.14
CA ALA A 56 2.73 26.87 -11.78
C ALA A 56 2.72 25.43 -12.36
N PRO A 57 2.44 24.41 -11.53
CA PRO A 57 2.20 23.06 -12.01
C PRO A 57 0.91 22.99 -12.83
N PHE A 58 0.76 21.95 -13.62
CA PHE A 58 -0.46 21.72 -14.39
C PHE A 58 -0.81 20.23 -14.48
N ASP A 59 -2.11 19.95 -14.46
CA ASP A 59 -2.67 18.62 -14.66
C ASP A 59 -3.03 18.40 -16.14
N VAL A 60 -2.75 17.20 -16.64
CA VAL A 60 -3.26 16.70 -17.90
C VAL A 60 -4.20 15.54 -17.61
N ASN A 61 -5.50 15.77 -17.78
CA ASN A 61 -6.48 14.70 -17.63
C ASN A 61 -6.32 13.67 -18.75
N ILE A 62 -6.14 12.42 -18.35
CA ILE A 62 -5.92 11.27 -19.23
C ILE A 62 -7.25 10.60 -19.53
N GLY A 63 -8.05 10.40 -18.48
CA GLY A 63 -9.38 9.86 -18.57
C GLY A 63 -9.99 9.65 -17.19
N TYR A 64 -10.96 8.74 -17.14
CA TYR A 64 -11.76 8.46 -15.97
C TYR A 64 -12.00 6.97 -15.81
N PHE A 65 -12.27 6.55 -14.58
CA PHE A 65 -12.78 5.22 -14.29
C PHE A 65 -14.22 5.29 -13.81
N ARG A 66 -14.99 4.25 -14.13
CA ARG A 66 -16.30 3.97 -13.53
C ARG A 66 -16.29 2.58 -12.92
N ALA A 67 -16.96 2.42 -11.79
CA ALA A 67 -17.21 1.11 -11.23
C ALA A 67 -18.16 0.32 -12.14
N VAL A 68 -17.96 -0.99 -12.21
CA VAL A 68 -18.81 -1.95 -12.93
C VAL A 68 -19.08 -3.17 -12.04
N SER A 69 -19.85 -4.14 -12.53
CA SER A 69 -19.98 -5.45 -11.89
C SER A 69 -20.55 -5.42 -10.46
N GLY A 70 -21.46 -4.48 -10.14
CA GLY A 70 -22.13 -4.37 -8.84
C GLY A 70 -21.50 -3.36 -7.87
N TYR A 71 -20.35 -2.80 -8.23
CA TYR A 71 -19.65 -1.76 -7.46
C TYR A 71 -20.16 -0.34 -7.78
N GLU A 72 -21.14 -0.20 -8.68
CA GLU A 72 -21.73 1.10 -9.00
C GLU A 72 -22.27 1.79 -7.73
N ASN A 73 -21.89 3.05 -7.54
CA ASN A 73 -22.36 3.88 -6.43
C ASN A 73 -23.19 5.07 -6.93
N THR A 74 -24.20 4.76 -7.76
CA THR A 74 -25.13 5.76 -8.32
C THR A 74 -25.89 6.54 -7.24
N PRO A 75 -26.35 5.94 -6.12
CA PRO A 75 -26.99 6.69 -5.04
C PRO A 75 -26.04 7.55 -4.20
N ILE A 76 -24.72 7.34 -4.33
CA ILE A 76 -23.66 7.97 -3.53
C ILE A 76 -23.86 7.67 -2.04
N ASP A 77 -23.80 6.38 -1.72
CA ASP A 77 -23.58 5.93 -0.36
C ASP A 77 -22.13 6.22 0.05
N ILE A 78 -21.94 6.87 1.20
CA ILE A 78 -20.63 7.35 1.67
C ILE A 78 -19.72 6.18 2.05
N ASN A 79 -20.25 5.14 2.69
CA ASN A 79 -19.44 3.98 3.06
C ASN A 79 -18.99 3.23 1.82
N ARG A 80 -19.93 2.97 0.89
CA ARG A 80 -19.60 2.39 -0.42
C ARG A 80 -18.61 3.26 -1.20
N PHE A 81 -18.67 4.60 -1.07
CA PHE A 81 -17.71 5.48 -1.72
C PHE A 81 -16.28 5.17 -1.27
N PHE A 82 -16.04 5.14 0.04
CA PHE A 82 -14.71 4.86 0.56
C PHE A 82 -14.30 3.40 0.40
N ASP A 83 -15.23 2.44 0.49
CA ASP A 83 -14.94 1.02 0.22
C ASP A 83 -14.54 0.79 -1.25
N ASN A 84 -15.21 1.45 -2.20
CA ASN A 84 -14.84 1.39 -3.61
C ASN A 84 -13.45 2.02 -3.86
N ASN A 85 -13.11 3.09 -3.16
CA ASN A 85 -11.77 3.69 -3.25
C ASN A 85 -10.71 2.68 -2.80
N ASP A 86 -10.94 2.01 -1.67
CA ASP A 86 -10.02 1.00 -1.15
C ASP A 86 -9.86 -0.20 -2.09
N ASN A 87 -10.93 -0.56 -2.83
CA ASN A 87 -10.89 -1.61 -3.84
C ASN A 87 -10.08 -1.20 -5.08
N LEU A 88 -10.31 0.02 -5.61
CA LEU A 88 -9.52 0.53 -6.74
C LEU A 88 -8.03 0.60 -6.37
N VAL A 89 -7.72 1.09 -5.17
CA VAL A 89 -6.34 1.11 -4.67
C VAL A 89 -5.76 -0.30 -4.66
N SER A 90 -6.48 -1.29 -4.14
CA SER A 90 -6.06 -2.71 -4.17
C SER A 90 -5.66 -3.17 -5.57
N GLU A 91 -6.51 -2.90 -6.56
CA GLU A 91 -6.32 -3.37 -7.93
C GLU A 91 -5.07 -2.75 -8.55
N PHE A 92 -4.81 -1.46 -8.29
CA PHE A 92 -3.57 -0.82 -8.71
C PHE A 92 -2.34 -1.42 -8.03
N PHE A 93 -2.39 -1.74 -6.72
CA PHE A 93 -1.28 -2.42 -6.05
C PHE A 93 -1.04 -3.81 -6.63
N GLU A 94 -2.09 -4.59 -6.85
CA GLU A 94 -1.99 -5.93 -7.46
C GLU A 94 -1.34 -5.84 -8.85
N CYS A 95 -1.74 -4.90 -9.70
CA CYS A 95 -1.12 -4.66 -11.00
C CYS A 95 0.36 -4.24 -10.88
N TRP A 96 0.69 -3.42 -9.88
CA TRP A 96 2.05 -2.96 -9.66
C TRP A 96 2.98 -4.10 -9.23
N GLU A 97 2.52 -4.96 -8.33
CA GLU A 97 3.27 -6.12 -7.83
C GLU A 97 3.66 -7.11 -8.94
N ILE A 98 2.82 -7.23 -9.97
CA ILE A 98 3.10 -8.04 -11.16
C ILE A 98 3.68 -7.23 -12.32
N HIS A 99 4.32 -6.08 -12.04
CA HIS A 99 5.11 -5.26 -12.97
C HIS A 99 4.33 -4.74 -14.18
N LYS A 100 3.03 -4.47 -14.03
CA LYS A 100 2.20 -3.98 -15.15
C LYS A 100 2.42 -2.51 -15.51
N PHE A 101 3.15 -1.76 -14.69
CA PHE A 101 3.38 -0.32 -14.88
C PHE A 101 4.81 0.03 -15.35
N GLU A 102 5.71 -0.94 -15.54
CA GLU A 102 7.13 -0.68 -15.85
C GLU A 102 7.35 0.10 -17.15
N ASN A 103 6.46 -0.07 -18.14
CA ASN A 103 6.53 0.68 -19.40
C ASN A 103 6.39 2.20 -19.22
N LEU A 104 5.83 2.65 -18.09
CA LEU A 104 5.66 4.07 -17.79
C LEU A 104 6.97 4.72 -17.32
N LEU A 105 7.87 3.94 -16.70
CA LEU A 105 9.12 4.45 -16.12
C LEU A 105 9.98 5.22 -17.14
N PRO A 106 10.35 4.66 -18.31
CA PRO A 106 11.19 5.39 -19.26
C PRO A 106 10.54 6.69 -19.76
N LEU A 107 9.21 6.74 -19.83
CA LEU A 107 8.46 7.91 -20.29
C LEU A 107 8.38 9.01 -19.24
N LEU A 108 8.28 8.63 -17.95
CA LEU A 108 8.37 9.57 -16.83
C LEU A 108 9.79 10.14 -16.75
N LEU A 109 10.82 9.29 -16.84
CA LEU A 109 12.22 9.73 -16.87
C LEU A 109 12.56 10.59 -18.10
N GLU A 110 11.89 10.39 -19.25
CA GLU A 110 12.05 11.27 -20.43
C GLU A 110 11.62 12.71 -20.13
N ILE A 111 10.63 12.91 -19.24
CA ILE A 111 10.19 14.24 -18.80
C ILE A 111 11.22 14.88 -17.86
N GLU A 112 11.78 14.09 -16.93
CA GLU A 112 12.83 14.52 -16.00
C GLU A 112 14.13 14.88 -16.73
N ALA A 113 14.47 14.12 -17.76
CA ALA A 113 15.67 14.29 -18.57
C ALA A 113 15.60 15.45 -19.57
N ILE A 114 14.55 16.28 -19.55
CA ILE A 114 14.49 17.48 -20.41
C ILE A 114 15.54 18.49 -19.91
N ASP A 115 16.74 18.39 -20.49
CA ASP A 115 17.99 19.08 -20.14
C ASP A 115 17.78 20.49 -19.55
N GLY A 116 18.01 20.62 -18.25
CA GLY A 116 18.09 21.91 -17.55
C GLY A 116 16.75 22.61 -17.30
N LEU A 117 15.62 21.93 -17.54
CA LEU A 117 14.29 22.50 -17.33
C LEU A 117 13.61 22.04 -16.03
N GLY A 118 14.20 21.18 -15.22
CA GLY A 118 13.71 20.84 -13.87
C GLY A 118 12.25 20.38 -13.79
N TYR A 119 11.70 19.80 -14.87
CA TYR A 119 10.34 19.30 -14.90
C TYR A 119 10.28 17.88 -14.35
N ASN A 120 9.25 17.59 -13.57
CA ASN A 120 8.98 16.26 -13.04
C ASN A 120 7.51 15.90 -13.31
N ALA A 121 7.23 14.61 -13.31
CA ALA A 121 5.91 14.08 -13.61
C ALA A 121 5.49 13.00 -12.62
N SER A 122 4.24 13.06 -12.18
CA SER A 122 3.61 11.98 -11.43
C SER A 122 2.21 11.72 -11.95
N ILE A 123 1.73 10.49 -11.80
CA ILE A 123 0.37 10.11 -12.17
C ILE A 123 -0.45 10.08 -10.88
N THR A 124 -1.58 10.76 -10.88
CA THR A 124 -2.46 10.85 -9.72
C THR A 124 -3.83 10.24 -10.04
N ILE A 125 -4.39 9.53 -9.08
CA ILE A 125 -5.76 9.02 -9.14
C ILE A 125 -6.59 9.71 -8.06
N LYS A 126 -7.66 10.39 -8.48
CA LYS A 126 -8.56 11.11 -7.56
C LYS A 126 -9.97 10.57 -7.69
N SER A 127 -10.60 10.25 -6.57
CA SER A 127 -12.02 9.87 -6.49
C SER A 127 -12.89 11.09 -6.33
N PHE A 128 -14.03 11.12 -7.03
CA PHE A 128 -15.00 12.21 -6.95
C PHE A 128 -16.41 11.71 -7.24
N VAL A 129 -17.39 12.58 -6.99
CA VAL A 129 -18.80 12.30 -7.29
C VAL A 129 -19.42 13.35 -8.21
N ILE A 130 -20.31 12.91 -9.08
CA ILE A 130 -21.23 13.77 -9.83
C ILE A 130 -22.57 13.70 -9.14
N THR A 131 -23.02 14.82 -8.57
CA THR A 131 -24.32 14.90 -7.90
C THR A 131 -24.83 16.32 -7.75
N ASN A 132 -26.15 16.48 -7.69
CA ASN A 132 -26.78 17.76 -7.34
C ASN A 132 -26.77 18.04 -5.83
N VAL A 133 -26.38 17.06 -5.01
CA VAL A 133 -26.29 17.21 -3.55
C VAL A 133 -24.92 17.79 -3.19
N VAL A 134 -24.87 19.11 -2.99
CA VAL A 134 -23.61 19.87 -2.83
C VAL A 134 -22.71 19.32 -1.73
N TRP A 135 -23.27 18.99 -0.55
CA TRP A 135 -22.46 18.55 0.58
C TRP A 135 -21.75 17.21 0.35
N LEU A 136 -22.36 16.31 -0.44
CA LEU A 136 -21.72 15.05 -0.81
C LEU A 136 -20.47 15.27 -1.66
N ARG A 137 -20.37 16.37 -2.42
CA ARG A 137 -19.15 16.69 -3.17
C ARG A 137 -17.97 17.04 -2.25
N TYR A 138 -18.23 17.69 -1.11
CA TYR A 138 -17.18 18.03 -0.14
C TYR A 138 -16.72 16.81 0.67
N VAL A 139 -17.62 15.86 0.93
CA VAL A 139 -17.30 14.64 1.68
C VAL A 139 -16.68 13.58 0.79
N CYS A 140 -17.27 13.34 -0.39
CA CYS A 140 -16.88 12.28 -1.32
C CYS A 140 -15.92 12.80 -2.40
N GLU A 141 -14.75 13.24 -1.94
CA GLU A 141 -13.59 13.55 -2.77
C GLU A 141 -12.34 13.05 -2.04
N GLU A 142 -11.42 12.44 -2.77
CA GLU A 142 -10.20 11.89 -2.17
C GLU A 142 -9.10 11.71 -3.21
N THR A 143 -7.86 12.05 -2.87
CA THR A 143 -6.69 11.63 -3.66
C THR A 143 -6.27 10.25 -3.17
N LEU A 144 -6.22 9.27 -4.08
CA LEU A 144 -6.04 7.87 -3.72
C LEU A 144 -4.59 7.43 -3.83
N LEU A 145 -3.98 7.70 -4.97
CA LEU A 145 -2.66 7.20 -5.33
C LEU A 145 -1.85 8.28 -6.04
N ILE A 146 -0.55 8.23 -5.82
CA ILE A 146 0.46 8.89 -6.63
C ILE A 146 1.42 7.82 -7.16
N ILE A 147 1.75 7.90 -8.45
CA ILE A 147 2.69 6.99 -9.12
C ILE A 147 3.81 7.84 -9.68
N HIS A 148 5.05 7.51 -9.34
CA HIS A 148 6.24 8.25 -9.78
C HIS A 148 7.47 7.34 -9.81
N PRO A 149 8.57 7.76 -10.48
CA PRO A 149 9.84 7.06 -10.37
C PRO A 149 10.37 7.07 -8.92
N ASP A 150 10.95 5.96 -8.45
CA ASP A 150 11.57 5.91 -7.13
C ASP A 150 12.84 6.78 -7.05
N GLU A 151 12.83 7.77 -6.14
CA GLU A 151 13.91 8.73 -5.93
C GLU A 151 15.21 8.10 -5.40
N ASN A 152 15.13 6.95 -4.71
CA ASN A 152 16.30 6.35 -4.05
C ASN A 152 17.13 5.47 -4.99
N TYR A 153 16.50 4.87 -6.00
CA TYR A 153 17.15 3.90 -6.89
C TYR A 153 16.98 4.19 -8.38
N GLY A 154 16.07 5.11 -8.76
CA GLY A 154 15.90 5.62 -10.12
C GLY A 154 15.56 4.58 -11.19
N LYS A 155 15.10 3.38 -10.78
CA LYS A 155 15.00 2.20 -11.64
C LYS A 155 13.67 1.47 -11.60
N GLU A 156 12.72 1.90 -10.77
CA GLU A 156 11.41 1.26 -10.65
C GLU A 156 10.31 2.33 -10.50
N ILE A 157 9.09 1.95 -10.86
CA ILE A 157 7.89 2.72 -10.51
C ILE A 157 7.58 2.51 -9.03
N TYR A 158 7.24 3.58 -8.32
CA TYR A 158 6.67 3.55 -6.98
C TYR A 158 5.20 3.99 -6.99
N ILE A 159 4.34 3.29 -6.24
CA ILE A 159 2.96 3.71 -5.97
C ILE A 159 2.80 4.07 -4.49
N GLY A 160 2.58 5.35 -4.21
CA GLY A 160 2.29 5.88 -2.89
C GLY A 160 0.78 6.00 -2.63
N VAL A 161 0.31 5.49 -1.49
CA VAL A 161 -1.07 5.71 -1.01
C VAL A 161 -1.22 7.11 -0.45
N GLN A 162 -2.25 7.82 -0.89
CA GLN A 162 -2.61 9.17 -0.42
C GLN A 162 -3.89 9.19 0.43
N GLN A 163 -4.51 8.03 0.64
CA GLN A 163 -5.72 7.88 1.43
C GLN A 163 -5.47 8.22 2.91
N SER A 164 -6.34 9.05 3.48
CA SER A 164 -6.29 9.45 4.88
C SER A 164 -6.90 8.41 5.82
N GLU A 165 -6.53 8.47 7.10
CA GLU A 165 -7.10 7.61 8.15
C GLU A 165 -8.61 7.69 8.21
N ARG A 166 -9.28 6.54 8.29
CA ARG A 166 -10.73 6.42 8.36
C ARG A 166 -11.22 6.42 9.79
N TRP A 167 -12.18 7.27 10.12
CA TRP A 167 -12.82 7.27 11.43
C TRP A 167 -14.23 6.73 11.31
N ARG A 168 -14.62 5.92 12.31
CA ARG A 168 -15.99 5.45 12.44
C ARG A 168 -16.81 6.47 13.21
N LEU A 169 -17.85 6.96 12.56
CA LEU A 169 -18.78 7.95 13.08
C LEU A 169 -20.15 7.32 13.30
N GLU A 170 -20.76 7.62 14.43
CA GLU A 170 -22.18 7.41 14.70
C GLU A 170 -22.92 8.75 14.51
N VAL A 171 -23.81 8.82 13.53
CA VAL A 171 -24.61 10.01 13.25
C VAL A 171 -26.07 9.74 13.59
N LYS A 172 -26.61 10.49 14.55
CA LYS A 172 -28.02 10.41 14.92
C LYS A 172 -28.83 11.40 14.10
N ASP A 173 -29.85 10.90 13.42
CA ASP A 173 -30.84 11.72 12.73
C ASP A 173 -32.26 11.41 13.21
N ARG A 174 -33.27 12.03 12.60
CA ARG A 174 -34.68 11.83 12.97
C ARG A 174 -35.21 10.42 12.60
N ARG A 175 -34.48 9.67 11.78
CA ARG A 175 -34.87 8.36 11.24
C ARG A 175 -34.12 7.21 11.94
N GLY A 176 -33.04 7.50 12.66
CA GLY A 176 -32.33 6.52 13.48
C GLY A 176 -30.86 6.88 13.66
N VAL A 177 -30.07 5.82 13.80
CA VAL A 177 -28.62 5.89 13.97
C VAL A 177 -27.95 5.38 12.69
N LEU A 178 -27.11 6.21 12.08
CA LEU A 178 -26.33 5.87 10.90
C LEU A 178 -24.86 5.75 11.29
N HIS A 179 -24.16 4.84 10.63
CA HIS A 179 -22.72 4.64 10.83
C HIS A 179 -21.98 5.00 9.55
N TYR A 180 -20.93 5.82 9.67
CA TYR A 180 -20.09 6.21 8.55
C TYR A 180 -18.62 5.91 8.81
N ARG A 181 -17.91 5.50 7.77
CA ARG A 181 -16.46 5.36 7.72
C ARG A 181 -15.92 6.43 6.79
N VAL A 182 -15.31 7.49 7.33
CA VAL A 182 -14.87 8.66 6.54
C VAL A 182 -13.48 9.13 6.95
N PRO A 183 -12.71 9.79 6.08
CA PRO A 183 -11.44 10.40 6.45
C PRO A 183 -11.54 11.34 7.65
N PHE A 184 -10.51 11.36 8.51
CA PHE A 184 -10.47 12.20 9.71
C PHE A 184 -10.74 13.69 9.42
N ASP A 185 -10.23 14.22 8.30
CA ASP A 185 -10.40 15.62 7.89
C ASP A 185 -11.82 15.93 7.40
N LYS A 186 -12.59 14.90 7.04
CA LYS A 186 -13.98 15.00 6.59
C LYS A 186 -14.99 14.90 7.74
N VAL A 187 -14.57 14.45 8.92
CA VAL A 187 -15.43 14.33 10.12
C VAL A 187 -16.12 15.63 10.48
N LYS A 188 -15.45 16.77 10.26
CA LYS A 188 -16.01 18.12 10.47
C LYS A 188 -17.31 18.40 9.71
N ASN A 189 -17.60 17.64 8.65
CA ASN A 189 -18.85 17.76 7.88
C ASN A 189 -20.05 17.08 8.57
N PHE A 190 -19.84 16.40 9.69
CA PHE A 190 -20.87 15.68 10.44
C PHE A 190 -21.07 16.30 11.82
N ALA A 191 -21.77 17.44 11.88
CA ALA A 191 -21.92 18.27 13.09
C ALA A 191 -22.50 17.55 14.33
N ASN A 192 -23.24 16.45 14.14
CA ASN A 192 -23.84 15.64 15.22
C ASN A 192 -23.26 14.22 15.30
N ALA A 193 -22.06 14.00 14.75
CA ALA A 193 -21.38 12.71 14.84
C ALA A 193 -20.76 12.50 16.22
N GLN A 194 -20.97 11.32 16.79
CA GLN A 194 -20.09 10.77 17.80
C GLN A 194 -18.99 9.97 17.11
N ILE A 195 -17.73 10.32 17.35
CA ILE A 195 -16.60 9.50 16.91
C ILE A 195 -16.58 8.27 17.83
N LEU A 196 -16.75 7.08 17.27
CA LEU A 196 -16.73 5.83 18.02
C LEU A 196 -15.29 5.37 18.22
N GLU A 197 -14.55 5.28 17.12
CA GLU A 197 -13.15 4.87 17.09
C GLU A 197 -12.46 5.44 15.85
N ALA A 198 -11.19 5.79 15.99
CA ALA A 198 -10.29 5.85 14.85
C ALA A 198 -10.16 4.42 14.32
N GLU A 199 -10.65 4.16 13.12
CA GLU A 199 -10.27 2.93 12.45
C GLU A 199 -8.82 3.18 12.05
N GLN A 200 -7.88 2.50 12.71
CA GLN A 200 -6.50 2.55 12.22
C GLN A 200 -6.59 2.28 10.72
N ASN A 201 -6.10 3.21 9.90
CA ASN A 201 -5.84 2.93 8.50
C ASN A 201 -4.95 1.71 8.58
N LYS A 202 -5.52 0.51 8.38
CA LYS A 202 -4.69 -0.63 8.06
C LYS A 202 -4.03 -0.16 6.78
N PRO A 203 -2.71 0.13 6.76
CA PRO A 203 -2.04 0.08 5.48
C PRO A 203 -2.49 -1.26 4.89
N LYS A 204 -2.90 -1.30 3.62
CA LYS A 204 -2.98 -2.58 2.92
C LYS A 204 -1.53 -3.05 2.78
N TYR A 205 -0.94 -3.45 3.90
CA TYR A 205 0.23 -4.28 3.93
C TYR A 205 -0.13 -5.46 3.03
N GLN A 206 0.71 -5.69 2.03
CA GLN A 206 0.60 -6.84 1.14
C GLN A 206 0.42 -8.13 1.96
N TYR A 207 1.04 -8.16 3.16
CA TYR A 207 0.95 -9.25 4.11
C TYR A 207 0.52 -8.77 5.50
N GLU A 208 -0.36 -9.52 6.14
CA GLU A 208 -0.67 -9.37 7.57
C GLU A 208 0.49 -9.86 8.43
N ILE A 209 1.20 -10.90 7.98
CA ILE A 209 2.39 -11.42 8.65
C ILE A 209 3.45 -11.75 7.61
N ALA A 210 4.70 -11.40 7.90
CA ALA A 210 5.87 -11.96 7.21
C ALA A 210 6.69 -12.84 8.14
N LEU A 211 7.25 -13.92 7.61
CA LEU A 211 8.13 -14.83 8.34
C LEU A 211 9.59 -14.62 7.91
N SER A 212 10.46 -14.34 8.87
CA SER A 212 11.91 -14.22 8.67
C SER A 212 12.64 -15.29 9.46
N PHE A 213 13.40 -16.14 8.77
CA PHE A 213 14.04 -17.32 9.36
C PHE A 213 15.26 -17.76 8.54
N ALA A 214 16.17 -18.51 9.15
CA ALA A 214 17.24 -19.17 8.41
C ALA A 214 16.73 -20.46 7.74
N GLY A 215 17.29 -20.81 6.58
CA GLY A 215 16.84 -22.00 5.84
C GLY A 215 16.87 -23.31 6.62
N GLU A 216 17.73 -23.43 7.64
CA GLU A 216 17.80 -24.55 8.57
C GLU A 216 16.58 -24.70 9.49
N ASP A 217 15.91 -23.60 9.80
CA ASP A 217 14.74 -23.59 10.70
C ASP A 217 13.42 -23.84 9.94
N ARG A 218 13.52 -24.16 8.65
CA ARG A 218 12.39 -24.22 7.70
C ARG A 218 11.30 -25.20 8.13
N ASP A 219 11.65 -26.36 8.67
CA ASP A 219 10.66 -27.36 9.05
C ASP A 219 9.69 -26.81 10.11
N TYR A 220 10.21 -26.14 11.13
CA TYR A 220 9.41 -25.49 12.17
C TYR A 220 8.55 -24.35 11.58
N VAL A 221 9.16 -23.48 10.77
CA VAL A 221 8.49 -22.29 10.21
C VAL A 221 7.41 -22.65 9.19
N ASN A 222 7.61 -23.71 8.40
CA ASN A 222 6.61 -24.20 7.45
C ASN A 222 5.33 -24.68 8.16
N GLU A 223 5.45 -25.30 9.33
CA GLU A 223 4.27 -25.67 10.13
C GLU A 223 3.52 -24.44 10.65
N VAL A 224 4.23 -23.41 11.13
CA VAL A 224 3.62 -22.12 11.50
C VAL A 224 2.90 -21.51 10.28
N ALA A 225 3.58 -21.47 9.13
CA ALA A 225 3.04 -20.91 7.88
C ALA A 225 1.76 -21.62 7.42
N ARG A 226 1.72 -22.96 7.51
CA ARG A 226 0.54 -23.77 7.18
C ARG A 226 -0.65 -23.45 8.09
N GLU A 227 -0.42 -23.35 9.40
CA GLU A 227 -1.50 -23.03 10.36
C GLU A 227 -2.01 -21.60 10.17
N LEU A 228 -1.14 -20.61 9.91
CA LEU A 228 -1.54 -19.24 9.57
C LEU A 228 -2.38 -19.19 8.28
N LYS A 229 -1.90 -19.86 7.22
CA LYS A 229 -2.60 -19.92 5.92
C LYS A 229 -3.96 -20.61 6.03
N LYS A 230 -4.08 -21.67 6.82
CA LYS A 230 -5.34 -22.36 7.10
C LYS A 230 -6.39 -21.44 7.76
N ASN A 231 -5.94 -20.42 8.47
CA ASN A 231 -6.78 -19.40 9.09
C ASN A 231 -6.95 -18.14 8.22
N ASN A 232 -6.66 -18.23 6.92
CA ASN A 232 -6.80 -17.14 5.93
C ASN A 232 -5.96 -15.89 6.21
N VAL A 233 -4.83 -16.03 6.91
CA VAL A 233 -3.89 -14.91 7.09
C VAL A 233 -3.11 -14.67 5.80
N LYS A 234 -3.02 -13.42 5.34
CA LYS A 234 -2.16 -13.01 4.22
C LYS A 234 -0.70 -13.06 4.67
N LEU A 235 0.03 -14.08 4.24
CA LEU A 235 1.35 -14.43 4.75
C LEU A 235 2.44 -14.26 3.69
N PHE A 236 3.52 -13.54 4.00
CA PHE A 236 4.77 -13.65 3.25
C PHE A 236 5.61 -14.82 3.77
N TYR A 237 5.88 -15.76 2.88
CA TYR A 237 6.73 -16.93 3.14
C TYR A 237 7.50 -17.26 1.85
N ASP A 238 8.83 -17.31 1.94
CA ASP A 238 9.75 -17.40 0.79
C ASP A 238 9.43 -18.58 -0.16
N ASP A 239 9.02 -19.73 0.37
CA ASP A 239 8.66 -20.91 -0.40
C ASP A 239 7.34 -20.74 -1.19
N TYR A 240 6.46 -19.84 -0.75
CA TYR A 240 5.23 -19.51 -1.49
C TYR A 240 5.48 -18.49 -2.60
N GLU A 241 6.61 -17.77 -2.54
CA GLU A 241 6.97 -16.66 -3.44
C GLU A 241 8.16 -16.98 -4.36
N LYS A 242 8.45 -18.28 -4.59
CA LYS A 242 9.64 -18.73 -5.36
C LYS A 242 9.74 -18.13 -6.76
N VAL A 243 8.61 -17.89 -7.43
CA VAL A 243 8.59 -17.29 -8.76
C VAL A 243 8.90 -15.80 -8.68
N THR A 244 8.36 -15.11 -7.69
CA THR A 244 8.55 -13.68 -7.43
C THR A 244 9.99 -13.34 -7.03
N LEU A 245 10.62 -14.22 -6.25
CA LEU A 245 11.99 -14.07 -5.74
C LEU A 245 13.08 -14.53 -6.72
N TRP A 246 12.72 -15.17 -7.84
CA TRP A 246 13.70 -15.70 -8.79
C TRP A 246 14.45 -14.56 -9.50
N GLY A 247 15.76 -14.43 -9.21
CA GLY A 247 16.66 -13.50 -9.90
C GLY A 247 16.77 -12.11 -9.28
N ARG A 248 16.06 -11.85 -8.17
CA ARG A 248 16.17 -10.59 -7.41
C ARG A 248 17.29 -10.65 -6.37
N ASP A 249 17.79 -9.49 -5.99
CA ASP A 249 18.57 -9.36 -4.75
C ASP A 249 17.61 -9.59 -3.56
N LEU A 250 17.66 -10.81 -3.01
CA LEU A 250 16.78 -11.23 -1.92
C LEU A 250 16.86 -10.29 -0.71
N TYR A 251 18.02 -9.71 -0.42
CA TYR A 251 18.18 -8.94 0.82
C TYR A 251 17.43 -7.61 0.78
N THR A 252 17.54 -6.89 -0.34
CA THR A 252 16.86 -5.60 -0.53
C THR A 252 15.35 -5.78 -0.62
N HIS A 253 14.90 -6.86 -1.27
CA HIS A 253 13.48 -7.16 -1.40
C HIS A 253 12.84 -7.63 -0.10
N LEU A 254 13.54 -8.46 0.69
CA LEU A 254 13.06 -8.90 2.00
C LEU A 254 12.98 -7.73 3.01
N ASP A 255 13.93 -6.79 2.96
CA ASP A 255 13.94 -5.61 3.84
C ASP A 255 12.70 -4.72 3.63
N ASP A 256 12.34 -4.44 2.37
CA ASP A 256 11.13 -3.69 2.03
C ASP A 256 9.85 -4.44 2.44
N ILE A 257 9.83 -5.77 2.25
CA ILE A 257 8.69 -6.58 2.67
C ILE A 257 8.49 -6.52 4.18
N TYR A 258 9.57 -6.64 4.95
CA TYR A 258 9.51 -6.64 6.40
C TYR A 258 9.20 -5.26 6.98
N LYS A 259 9.63 -4.18 6.33
CA LYS A 259 9.46 -2.80 6.83
C LYS A 259 8.17 -2.14 6.36
N ASN A 260 7.86 -2.26 5.06
CA ASN A 260 6.85 -1.42 4.43
C ASN A 260 5.63 -2.21 3.95
N LYS A 261 5.79 -3.52 3.66
CA LYS A 261 4.70 -4.34 3.06
C LYS A 261 4.06 -5.34 4.00
N SER A 262 4.52 -5.45 5.25
CA SER A 262 4.00 -6.40 6.23
C SER A 262 3.54 -5.71 7.51
N MET A 263 2.37 -6.08 8.01
CA MET A 263 1.81 -5.53 9.25
C MET A 263 2.59 -5.97 10.48
N TYR A 264 2.95 -7.25 10.52
CA TYR A 264 3.89 -7.80 11.49
C TYR A 264 4.96 -8.62 10.79
N CYS A 265 6.17 -8.60 11.35
CA CYS A 265 7.24 -9.50 10.96
C CYS A 265 7.57 -10.43 12.13
N ILE A 266 7.31 -11.73 11.98
CA ILE A 266 7.76 -12.74 12.93
C ILE A 266 9.17 -13.17 12.56
N ILE A 267 10.09 -12.98 13.49
CA ILE A 267 11.50 -13.31 13.28
C ILE A 267 11.87 -14.49 14.16
N PHE A 268 12.26 -15.58 13.52
CA PHE A 268 12.69 -16.80 14.17
C PHE A 268 14.20 -16.73 14.44
N LEU A 269 14.53 -16.40 15.68
CA LEU A 269 15.90 -16.21 16.14
C LEU A 269 16.52 -17.58 16.46
N SER A 270 17.61 -17.88 15.77
CA SER A 270 18.43 -19.07 15.98
C SER A 270 19.90 -18.75 15.76
N LYS A 271 20.79 -19.68 16.12
CA LYS A 271 22.20 -19.62 15.72
C LYS A 271 22.39 -19.48 14.21
N PHE A 272 21.55 -20.13 13.42
CA PHE A 272 21.61 -20.09 11.96
C PHE A 272 21.17 -18.73 11.42
N TYR A 273 20.15 -18.14 12.04
CA TYR A 273 19.72 -16.78 11.73
C TYR A 273 20.86 -15.79 11.95
N LYS A 274 21.54 -15.89 13.11
CA LYS A 274 22.73 -15.08 13.40
C LYS A 274 23.81 -15.25 12.33
N GLU A 275 24.19 -16.48 12.04
CA GLU A 275 25.34 -16.77 11.18
C GLU A 275 25.12 -16.37 9.72
N LYS A 276 23.90 -16.45 9.19
CA LYS A 276 23.62 -16.26 7.76
C LYS A 276 22.97 -14.94 7.40
N LEU A 277 22.09 -14.45 8.26
CA LEU A 277 21.28 -13.26 7.97
C LEU A 277 21.79 -12.01 8.71
N TRP A 278 22.68 -12.19 9.69
CA TRP A 278 23.20 -11.10 10.54
C TRP A 278 24.67 -10.71 10.28
N THR A 279 25.57 -11.65 9.95
CA THR A 279 27.05 -11.54 10.06
C THR A 279 27.81 -10.50 9.21
N ASN A 280 27.16 -9.60 8.48
CA ASN A 280 27.89 -8.58 7.73
C ASN A 280 27.95 -7.27 8.55
N HIS A 281 29.13 -6.89 9.07
CA HIS A 281 29.30 -5.79 10.03
C HIS A 281 28.70 -4.43 9.62
N GLU A 282 28.67 -4.08 8.33
CA GLU A 282 27.98 -2.88 7.85
C GLU A 282 26.45 -3.01 7.93
N ARG A 283 25.94 -4.24 7.72
CA ARG A 283 24.52 -4.60 7.81
C ARG A 283 24.06 -4.76 9.26
N GLU A 284 24.89 -5.26 10.17
CA GLU A 284 24.59 -5.38 11.61
C GLU A 284 24.19 -4.02 12.21
N SER A 285 24.94 -2.97 11.90
CA SER A 285 24.70 -1.62 12.42
C SER A 285 23.46 -0.95 11.81
N ALA A 286 23.07 -1.33 10.58
CA ALA A 286 21.86 -0.84 9.92
C ALA A 286 20.61 -1.57 10.41
N GLN A 287 20.70 -2.90 10.57
CA GLN A 287 19.64 -3.74 11.13
C GLN A 287 19.39 -3.36 12.59
N GLU A 288 20.41 -3.29 13.43
CA GLU A 288 20.28 -2.87 14.84
C GLU A 288 19.54 -1.52 14.99
N ARG A 289 19.84 -0.53 14.13
CA ARG A 289 19.11 0.75 14.11
C ARG A 289 17.65 0.60 13.67
N ALA A 290 17.37 -0.22 12.66
CA ALA A 290 16.00 -0.47 12.20
C ALA A 290 15.13 -1.14 13.28
N PHE A 291 15.68 -2.12 14.00
CA PHE A 291 15.04 -2.83 15.11
C PHE A 291 14.78 -1.92 16.33
N LEU A 292 15.66 -0.95 16.59
CA LEU A 292 15.54 -0.02 17.72
C LEU A 292 14.60 1.16 17.45
N ALA A 293 14.35 1.50 16.18
CA ALA A 293 13.69 2.75 15.80
C ALA A 293 12.15 2.64 15.65
N HIS A 294 11.55 1.44 15.67
CA HIS A 294 10.13 1.26 15.35
C HIS A 294 9.42 0.35 16.36
N GLU A 295 8.38 0.89 17.04
CA GLU A 295 7.49 0.15 17.94
C GLU A 295 6.63 -0.91 17.20
N PRO A 296 5.91 -1.81 17.92
CA PRO A 296 6.09 -3.26 17.91
C PRO A 296 5.55 -3.98 16.65
N TYR A 297 6.15 -3.72 15.48
CA TYR A 297 5.88 -4.47 14.26
C TYR A 297 6.66 -5.80 14.19
N ILE A 298 7.73 -5.94 14.96
CA ILE A 298 8.56 -7.16 15.04
C ILE A 298 8.11 -8.04 16.20
N LEU A 299 7.90 -9.34 15.91
CA LEU A 299 7.49 -10.36 16.87
C LEU A 299 8.57 -11.45 16.96
N PRO A 300 9.50 -11.36 17.93
CA PRO A 300 10.58 -12.32 18.06
C PRO A 300 10.09 -13.69 18.57
N VAL A 301 10.52 -14.76 17.90
CA VAL A 301 10.37 -16.15 18.36
C VAL A 301 11.77 -16.73 18.51
N ARG A 302 12.14 -17.19 19.70
CA ARG A 302 13.45 -17.84 19.94
C ARG A 302 13.34 -19.33 19.70
N LEU A 303 14.14 -19.85 18.77
CA LEU A 303 14.28 -21.28 18.51
C LEU A 303 15.46 -21.90 19.26
N ASP A 304 16.36 -21.07 19.80
CA ASP A 304 17.42 -21.46 20.73
C ASP A 304 17.82 -20.27 21.65
N GLU A 305 18.84 -20.47 22.48
CA GLU A 305 19.36 -19.46 23.42
C GLU A 305 20.33 -18.46 22.78
N THR A 306 20.42 -18.41 21.45
CA THR A 306 21.37 -17.53 20.76
C THR A 306 20.97 -16.07 20.95
N SER A 307 21.92 -15.27 21.44
CA SER A 307 21.78 -13.82 21.48
C SER A 307 22.05 -13.19 20.11
N ILE A 308 21.08 -12.42 19.63
CA ILE A 308 21.20 -11.60 18.42
C ILE A 308 21.50 -10.15 18.86
N PRO A 309 22.64 -9.57 18.43
CA PRO A 309 22.94 -8.15 18.66
C PRO A 309 21.79 -7.26 18.18
N GLY A 310 21.55 -6.10 18.81
CA GLY A 310 20.48 -5.16 18.42
C GLY A 310 19.05 -5.51 18.85
N ILE A 311 18.75 -6.72 19.30
CA ILE A 311 17.49 -7.03 19.99
C ILE A 311 17.70 -6.82 21.50
N ARG A 312 17.00 -5.83 22.08
CA ARG A 312 17.10 -5.56 23.52
C ARG A 312 16.66 -6.79 24.32
N THR A 313 17.35 -7.07 25.43
CA THR A 313 16.98 -8.13 26.37
C THR A 313 15.63 -7.89 27.04
N THR A 314 15.10 -6.67 26.98
CA THR A 314 13.80 -6.25 27.51
C THR A 314 12.65 -6.42 26.51
N THR A 315 12.92 -6.80 25.25
CA THR A 315 11.88 -7.06 24.24
C THR A 315 11.18 -8.38 24.56
N GLY A 316 9.84 -8.37 24.65
CA GLY A 316 9.06 -9.59 24.82
C GLY A 316 9.22 -10.55 23.64
N TYR A 317 9.43 -11.82 23.91
CA TYR A 317 9.62 -12.87 22.90
C TYR A 317 8.74 -14.09 23.21
N LEU A 318 8.43 -14.87 22.17
CA LEU A 318 7.87 -16.20 22.33
C LEU A 318 8.99 -17.24 22.31
N ASP A 319 8.86 -18.25 23.16
CA ASP A 319 9.80 -19.37 23.26
C ASP A 319 9.33 -20.49 22.34
N GLY A 320 9.94 -20.59 21.16
CA GLY A 320 9.64 -21.62 20.16
C GLY A 320 10.23 -23.00 20.49
N VAL A 321 11.07 -23.11 21.53
CA VAL A 321 11.51 -24.41 22.08
C VAL A 321 10.38 -25.03 22.91
N ARG A 322 9.60 -24.20 23.60
CA ARG A 322 8.48 -24.65 24.44
C ARG A 322 7.14 -24.68 23.71
N LEU A 323 6.91 -23.71 22.83
CA LEU A 323 5.66 -23.58 22.10
C LEU A 323 5.74 -24.36 20.79
N SER A 324 4.67 -25.10 20.49
CA SER A 324 4.50 -25.75 19.20
C SER A 324 4.27 -24.72 18.07
N PRO A 325 4.57 -25.07 16.81
CA PRO A 325 4.29 -24.20 15.67
C PRO A 325 2.84 -23.70 15.60
N LYS A 326 1.89 -24.56 15.99
CA LYS A 326 0.47 -24.21 16.05
C LYS A 326 0.17 -23.17 17.13
N GLU A 327 0.77 -23.29 18.31
CA GLU A 327 0.58 -22.30 19.39
C GLU A 327 1.14 -20.93 18.99
N ILE A 328 2.32 -20.90 18.35
CA ILE A 328 2.89 -19.68 17.79
C ILE A 328 1.93 -19.05 16.76
N ALA A 329 1.39 -19.84 15.83
CA ALA A 329 0.44 -19.35 14.85
C ALA A 329 -0.84 -18.78 15.48
N MET A 330 -1.39 -19.45 16.51
CA MET A 330 -2.59 -18.96 17.21
C MET A 330 -2.33 -17.66 17.96
N LEU A 331 -1.20 -17.53 18.63
CA LEU A 331 -0.79 -16.29 19.32
C LEU A 331 -0.58 -15.14 18.32
N ALA A 332 -0.02 -15.43 17.15
CA ALA A 332 0.11 -14.44 16.08
C ALA A 332 -1.25 -13.97 15.54
N ILE A 333 -2.22 -14.88 15.39
CA ILE A 333 -3.60 -14.55 15.01
C ILE A 333 -4.30 -13.73 16.11
N GLU A 334 -4.09 -14.07 17.38
CA GLU A 334 -4.60 -13.28 18.50
C GLU A 334 -4.00 -11.87 18.50
N LYS A 335 -2.69 -11.75 18.21
CA LYS A 335 -2.02 -10.46 18.05
C LYS A 335 -2.64 -9.62 16.93
N LEU A 336 -2.94 -10.22 15.78
CA LEU A 336 -3.67 -9.57 14.67
C LEU A 336 -5.07 -9.09 15.07
N LYS A 337 -5.74 -9.78 16.00
CA LYS A 337 -7.10 -9.44 16.49
C LYS A 337 -7.10 -8.44 17.64
N SER A 338 -5.96 -8.23 18.31
CA SER A 338 -5.82 -7.35 19.47
C SER A 338 -5.75 -5.85 19.11
N ILE A 339 -5.99 -5.52 17.85
CA ILE A 339 -6.06 -4.16 17.31
C ILE A 339 -7.50 -3.76 17.10
#